data_AF-A0A1G5Q2S8-F1
#
_entry.id   AF-A0A1G5Q2S8-F1
#
_cell.length_a   1.000
_cell.length_b   1.000
_cell.length_c   1.000
_cell.angle_alpha   90.00
_cell.angle_beta   90.00
_cell.angle_gamma   90.00
#
_symmetry.space_group_name_H-M   'P 1'
#
loop_
_entity.id
_entity.type
_entity.pdbx_description
1 polymer ?
#
loop_
_entity_poly.entity_id
_entity_poly.type
_entity_poly.pdbx_seq_one_letter_code
_entity_poly.pdbx_strand_id
1 'polypeptide(L)'
;MTAISKLKGVGPVLAKVLKSKSVTSVEDIAAMDLATLMAFPGIGSRRADIIMASAKELTSPSAKGDRKTKSAQAPRKSTTSGKPAQGTSVDSKLNAALVAAEAARQAAEEKASKAKAKAKKAKRKAATLAEEFAAAKVKAKAKAKKEKAKAKKAIAKERAKAKAILDGKKGKKSKK
;
A
#
# COMPACT_ATOMS: atom_id res chain seq x y z
N MET A 1 -8.03 -33.91 -8.21
CA MET A 1 -8.26 -32.45 -8.26
C MET A 1 -7.68 -31.80 -7.02
N THR A 2 -6.57 -31.10 -7.18
CA THR A 2 -5.97 -30.32 -6.10
C THR A 2 -6.59 -28.93 -6.06
N ALA A 3 -7.00 -28.47 -4.87
CA ALA A 3 -7.63 -27.17 -4.71
C ALA A 3 -6.62 -26.03 -4.85
N ILE A 4 -6.99 -25.00 -5.62
CA ILE A 4 -6.17 -23.79 -5.85
C ILE A 4 -5.73 -23.10 -4.55
N SER A 5 -6.52 -23.21 -3.47
CA SER A 5 -6.19 -22.61 -2.18
C SER A 5 -4.88 -23.13 -1.55
N LYS A 6 -4.37 -24.28 -2.02
CA LYS A 6 -3.10 -24.87 -1.54
C LYS A 6 -1.89 -24.37 -2.34
N LEU A 7 -2.09 -23.60 -3.40
CA LEU A 7 -1.00 -23.06 -4.22
C LEU A 7 -0.29 -21.90 -3.54
N LYS A 8 1.04 -21.98 -3.54
CA LYS A 8 1.89 -20.88 -3.10
C LYS A 8 1.66 -19.66 -3.99
N GLY A 9 1.42 -18.51 -3.35
CA GLY A 9 1.14 -17.25 -4.05
C GLY A 9 -0.34 -17.01 -4.35
N VAL A 10 -1.23 -17.97 -4.12
CA VAL A 10 -2.68 -17.80 -4.23
C VAL A 10 -3.31 -17.60 -2.85
N GLY A 11 -3.84 -16.39 -2.61
CA GLY A 11 -4.57 -16.06 -1.38
C GLY A 11 -6.08 -16.25 -1.53
N PRO A 12 -6.88 -16.11 -0.45
CA PRO A 12 -8.32 -16.32 -0.47
C PRO A 12 -9.06 -15.40 -1.44
N VAL A 13 -8.59 -14.16 -1.60
CA VAL A 13 -9.15 -13.19 -2.56
C VAL A 13 -8.90 -13.66 -3.99
N LEU A 14 -7.67 -14.07 -4.31
CA LEU A 14 -7.32 -14.51 -5.65
C LEU A 14 -7.99 -15.84 -6.01
N ALA A 15 -8.10 -16.76 -5.04
CA ALA A 15 -8.84 -18.01 -5.22
C ALA A 15 -10.32 -17.77 -5.56
N LYS A 16 -10.97 -16.75 -4.97
CA LYS A 16 -12.34 -16.36 -5.35
C LYS A 16 -12.41 -15.85 -6.79
N VAL A 17 -11.47 -14.97 -7.18
CA VAL A 17 -11.41 -14.41 -8.54
C VAL A 17 -11.17 -15.50 -9.59
N LEU A 18 -10.29 -16.46 -9.30
CA LEU A 18 -10.01 -17.60 -10.18
C LEU A 18 -11.24 -18.50 -10.33
N LYS A 19 -11.93 -18.80 -9.22
CA LYS A 19 -13.19 -19.55 -9.23
C LYS A 19 -14.28 -18.87 -10.05
N SER A 20 -14.39 -17.54 -9.98
CA SER A 20 -15.35 -16.77 -10.80
C SER A 20 -15.07 -16.87 -12.30
N LYS A 21 -13.82 -17.16 -12.70
CA LYS A 21 -13.44 -17.40 -14.09
C LYS A 21 -13.26 -18.88 -14.42
N SER A 22 -14.00 -19.75 -13.71
CA SER A 22 -14.00 -21.20 -13.89
C SER A 22 -12.64 -21.92 -13.74
N VAL A 23 -11.62 -21.25 -13.20
CA VAL A 23 -10.35 -21.89 -12.85
C VAL A 23 -10.48 -22.38 -11.41
N THR A 24 -10.68 -23.68 -11.22
CA THR A 24 -10.98 -24.26 -9.89
C THR A 24 -9.94 -25.27 -9.41
N SER A 25 -9.09 -25.74 -10.33
CA SER A 25 -8.06 -26.75 -10.11
C SER A 25 -6.64 -26.21 -10.36
N VAL A 26 -5.64 -26.82 -9.72
CA VAL A 26 -4.23 -26.51 -10.00
C VAL A 26 -3.83 -26.98 -11.39
N GLU A 27 -4.46 -28.07 -11.83
CA GLU A 27 -4.32 -28.65 -13.15
C GLU A 27 -4.71 -27.63 -14.25
N ASP A 28 -5.78 -26.87 -14.03
CA ASP A 28 -6.21 -25.78 -14.93
C ASP A 28 -5.14 -24.69 -15.04
N ILE A 29 -4.54 -24.30 -13.91
CA ILE A 29 -3.51 -23.26 -13.86
C ILE A 29 -2.22 -23.71 -14.55
N ALA A 30 -1.85 -24.98 -14.44
CA ALA A 30 -0.68 -25.54 -15.10
C ALA A 30 -0.84 -25.63 -16.63
N ALA A 31 -2.08 -25.78 -17.12
CA ALA A 31 -2.41 -25.80 -18.54
C ALA A 31 -2.57 -24.41 -19.16
N MET A 32 -2.76 -23.36 -18.35
CA MET A 32 -2.89 -21.98 -18.80
C MET A 32 -1.55 -21.33 -19.17
N ASP A 33 -1.59 -20.41 -20.15
CA ASP A 33 -0.43 -19.59 -20.48
C ASP A 33 -0.19 -18.46 -19.45
N LEU A 34 1.08 -18.08 -19.32
CA LEU A 34 1.57 -17.04 -18.42
C LEU A 34 0.86 -15.69 -18.68
N ALA A 35 0.61 -15.33 -19.95
CA ALA A 35 -0.05 -14.08 -20.30
C ALA A 35 -1.49 -14.03 -19.76
N THR A 36 -2.20 -15.15 -19.86
CA THR A 36 -3.57 -15.31 -19.32
C THR A 36 -3.60 -15.18 -17.80
N LEU A 37 -2.59 -15.70 -17.11
CA LEU A 37 -2.44 -15.55 -15.65
C LEU A 37 -2.16 -14.09 -15.26
N MET A 38 -1.37 -13.36 -16.04
CA MET A 38 -1.11 -11.93 -15.80
C MET A 38 -2.32 -11.03 -16.05
N ALA A 39 -3.30 -11.48 -16.86
CA ALA A 39 -4.54 -10.75 -17.08
C ALA A 39 -5.47 -10.73 -15.84
N PHE A 40 -5.18 -11.51 -14.80
CA PHE A 40 -5.95 -11.47 -13.56
C PHE A 40 -5.54 -10.30 -12.66
N PRO A 41 -6.52 -9.54 -12.11
CA PRO A 41 -6.23 -8.47 -11.16
C PRO A 41 -5.37 -8.95 -9.99
N GLY A 42 -4.23 -8.28 -9.77
CA GLY A 42 -3.32 -8.60 -8.67
C GLY A 42 -2.33 -9.74 -8.92
N ILE A 43 -2.27 -10.27 -10.15
CA ILE A 43 -1.19 -11.14 -10.63
C ILE A 43 -0.26 -10.33 -11.55
N GLY A 44 0.95 -10.06 -11.09
CA GLY A 44 2.02 -9.52 -11.94
C GLY A 44 2.98 -10.64 -12.39
N SER A 45 3.93 -10.32 -13.27
CA SER A 45 4.91 -11.27 -13.84
C SER A 45 5.54 -12.21 -12.80
N ARG A 46 6.19 -11.64 -11.78
CA ARG A 46 6.80 -12.42 -10.68
C ARG A 46 5.84 -13.37 -9.99
N ARG A 47 4.58 -12.97 -9.83
CA ARG A 47 3.58 -13.78 -9.14
C ARG A 47 3.04 -14.88 -10.04
N ALA A 48 2.87 -14.59 -11.33
CA ALA A 48 2.52 -15.59 -12.34
C ALA A 48 3.58 -16.69 -12.40
N ASP A 49 4.88 -16.32 -12.40
CA ASP A 49 5.99 -17.28 -12.40
C ASP A 49 5.95 -18.22 -11.20
N ILE A 50 5.77 -17.68 -9.99
CA ILE A 50 5.68 -18.46 -8.75
C ILE A 50 4.47 -19.41 -8.78
N ILE A 51 3.31 -18.92 -9.23
CA ILE A 51 2.09 -19.71 -9.29
C ILE A 51 2.23 -20.84 -10.31
N MET A 52 2.78 -20.57 -11.50
CA MET A 52 3.01 -21.61 -12.51
C MET A 52 4.04 -22.63 -12.07
N ALA A 53 5.15 -22.20 -11.46
CA ALA A 53 6.17 -23.11 -10.94
C ALA A 53 5.57 -24.05 -9.89
N SER A 54 4.85 -23.49 -8.91
CA SER A 54 4.19 -24.29 -7.87
C SER A 54 3.04 -25.15 -8.40
N ALA A 55 2.34 -24.72 -9.47
CA ALA A 55 1.34 -25.54 -10.12
C ALA A 55 2.00 -26.74 -10.82
N LYS A 56 3.07 -26.52 -11.58
CA LYS A 56 3.84 -27.58 -12.26
C LYS A 56 4.46 -28.57 -11.27
N GLU A 57 4.94 -28.10 -10.12
CA GLU A 57 5.44 -28.96 -9.02
C GLU A 57 4.36 -29.89 -8.46
N LEU A 58 3.10 -29.43 -8.41
CA LEU A 58 1.98 -30.21 -7.89
C LEU A 58 1.31 -31.12 -8.94
N THR A 59 1.45 -30.81 -10.22
CA THR A 59 0.86 -31.59 -11.33
C THR A 59 1.83 -32.57 -11.96
N SER A 60 3.14 -32.40 -11.76
CA SER A 60 4.14 -33.38 -12.22
C SER A 60 4.11 -34.62 -11.31
N PRO A 61 3.85 -35.82 -11.84
CA PRO A 61 3.75 -37.05 -11.03
C PRO A 61 5.12 -37.60 -10.56
N SER A 62 6.17 -36.79 -10.49
CA SER A 62 7.50 -37.26 -10.09
C SER A 62 8.15 -36.34 -9.06
N ALA A 63 8.72 -36.98 -8.05
CA ALA A 63 9.47 -36.45 -6.90
C ALA A 63 8.65 -35.95 -5.69
N LYS A 64 8.10 -36.92 -4.93
CA LYS A 64 8.44 -36.94 -3.49
C LYS A 64 9.96 -37.11 -3.41
N GLY A 65 10.71 -36.07 -3.04
CA GLY A 65 12.16 -36.18 -2.90
C GLY A 65 12.86 -34.84 -2.67
N ASP A 66 13.36 -34.68 -1.44
CA ASP A 66 14.60 -33.97 -1.11
C ASP A 66 14.68 -32.44 -1.16
N ARG A 67 14.62 -31.87 0.05
CA ARG A 67 15.35 -30.64 0.41
C ARG A 67 16.87 -30.87 0.26
N LYS A 68 17.50 -30.30 -0.76
CA LYS A 68 18.93 -29.89 -0.84
C LYS A 68 19.17 -29.43 -2.29
N THR A 69 19.96 -28.42 -2.65
CA THR A 69 21.19 -27.84 -2.09
C THR A 69 21.31 -26.38 -2.56
N LYS A 70 21.72 -25.47 -1.66
CA LYS A 70 22.53 -24.31 -2.07
C LYS A 70 23.93 -24.87 -2.35
N SER A 71 24.29 -25.02 -3.62
CA SER A 71 25.67 -25.22 -4.05
C SER A 71 26.03 -24.07 -4.97
N ALA A 72 26.75 -23.10 -4.40
CA ALA A 72 27.49 -22.10 -5.13
C ALA A 72 28.58 -22.82 -5.93
N GLN A 73 28.47 -22.78 -7.26
CA GLN A 73 29.60 -23.07 -8.14
C GLN A 73 29.45 -22.24 -9.40
N ALA A 74 30.15 -21.10 -9.41
CA ALA A 74 30.45 -20.37 -10.62
C ALA A 74 31.85 -20.81 -11.08
N PRO A 75 32.00 -21.60 -12.16
CA PRO A 75 33.28 -21.72 -12.83
C PRO A 75 33.52 -20.47 -13.67
N ARG A 76 34.62 -19.78 -13.37
CA ARG A 76 35.23 -18.75 -14.20
C ARG A 76 35.62 -19.35 -15.56
N LYS A 77 35.19 -18.74 -16.67
CA LYS A 77 35.79 -18.84 -18.01
C LYS A 77 36.28 -17.44 -18.37
N SER A 78 37.58 -17.15 -18.26
CA SER A 78 38.64 -17.41 -19.24
C SER A 78 38.54 -16.51 -20.47
N THR A 79 39.51 -15.62 -20.55
CA THR A 79 39.95 -14.78 -21.67
C THR A 79 39.94 -15.48 -23.02
N THR A 80 39.45 -14.79 -24.05
CA THR A 80 40.02 -14.91 -25.40
C THR A 80 39.81 -13.62 -26.17
N SER A 81 40.93 -12.94 -26.42
CA SER A 81 41.11 -11.86 -27.36
C SER A 81 40.94 -12.36 -28.80
N GLY A 82 40.09 -11.68 -29.56
CA GLY A 82 40.03 -11.76 -31.02
C GLY A 82 39.59 -10.41 -31.59
N LYS A 83 40.49 -9.75 -32.31
CA LYS A 83 40.30 -8.50 -33.08
C LYS A 83 40.94 -8.77 -34.46
N PRO A 84 40.59 -8.11 -35.60
CA PRO A 84 39.57 -7.08 -35.88
C PRO A 84 38.65 -7.42 -37.08
N ALA A 85 37.47 -6.79 -37.19
CA ALA A 85 36.82 -6.59 -38.49
C ALA A 85 35.95 -5.32 -38.51
N GLN A 86 36.24 -4.47 -39.50
CA GLN A 86 35.36 -3.49 -40.17
C GLN A 86 35.01 -2.17 -39.46
N GLY A 87 35.72 -1.13 -39.92
CA GLY A 87 35.61 0.28 -39.55
C GLY A 87 34.47 1.05 -40.22
N THR A 88 33.23 0.59 -40.08
CA THR A 88 32.02 1.40 -40.35
C THR A 88 31.00 1.36 -39.20
N SER A 89 31.34 0.69 -38.09
CA SER A 89 30.41 0.43 -36.98
C SER A 89 30.65 1.25 -35.71
N VAL A 90 31.68 2.10 -35.67
CA VAL A 90 32.04 2.82 -34.43
C VAL A 90 31.07 3.98 -34.20
N ASP A 91 30.80 4.77 -35.23
CA ASP A 91 29.85 5.89 -35.16
C ASP A 91 28.42 5.42 -34.89
N SER A 92 27.99 4.30 -35.49
CA SER A 92 26.64 3.76 -35.24
C SER A 92 26.51 3.17 -33.83
N LYS A 93 27.57 2.56 -33.28
CA LYS A 93 27.58 2.10 -31.89
C LYS A 93 27.62 3.25 -30.89
N LEU A 94 28.36 4.32 -31.18
CA LEU A 94 28.37 5.53 -30.35
C LEU A 94 27.01 6.22 -30.37
N ASN A 95 26.37 6.34 -31.54
CA ASN A 95 25.02 6.89 -31.65
C ASN A 95 23.98 6.01 -30.92
N ALA A 96 24.06 4.69 -31.07
CA ALA A 96 23.19 3.77 -30.34
C ALA A 96 23.39 3.85 -28.81
N ALA A 97 24.64 4.03 -28.36
CA ALA A 97 24.95 4.22 -26.94
C ALA A 97 24.43 5.56 -26.40
N LEU A 98 24.49 6.63 -27.19
CA LEU A 98 23.94 7.94 -26.83
C LEU A 98 22.41 7.90 -26.75
N VAL A 99 21.74 7.28 -27.73
CA VAL A 99 20.27 7.08 -27.71
C VAL A 99 19.85 6.23 -26.51
N ALA A 100 20.60 5.16 -26.20
CA ALA A 100 20.33 4.33 -25.02
C ALA A 100 20.55 5.09 -23.70
N ALA A 101 21.58 5.94 -23.62
CA ALA A 101 21.87 6.76 -22.45
C ALA A 101 20.81 7.84 -22.22
N GLU A 102 20.31 8.46 -23.29
CA GLU A 102 19.28 9.49 -23.25
C GLU A 102 17.91 8.90 -22.89
N ALA A 103 17.56 7.74 -23.46
CA ALA A 103 16.37 6.98 -23.08
C ALA A 103 16.41 6.54 -21.60
N ALA A 104 17.59 6.16 -21.09
CA ALA A 104 17.77 5.84 -19.67
C ALA A 104 17.56 7.06 -18.75
N ARG A 105 18.01 8.26 -19.18
CA ARG A 105 17.75 9.52 -18.46
C ARG A 105 16.27 9.89 -18.45
N GLN A 106 15.60 9.82 -19.59
CA GLN A 106 14.15 10.10 -19.69
C GLN A 106 13.33 9.13 -18.81
N ALA A 107 13.68 7.85 -18.81
CA ALA A 107 13.03 6.85 -17.94
C ALA A 107 13.30 7.09 -16.44
N ALA A 108 14.47 7.64 -16.07
CA ALA A 108 14.78 8.03 -14.70
C ALA A 108 14.01 9.30 -14.27
N GLU A 109 13.90 10.28 -15.16
CA GLU A 109 13.21 11.53 -14.92
C GLU A 109 11.69 11.35 -14.79
N GLU A 110 11.08 10.47 -15.59
CA GLU A 110 9.68 10.08 -15.43
C GLU A 110 9.40 9.39 -14.09
N LYS A 111 10.32 8.54 -13.62
CA LYS A 111 10.19 7.90 -12.31
C LYS A 111 10.29 8.92 -11.19
N ALA A 112 11.18 9.90 -11.33
CA ALA A 112 11.32 11.00 -10.38
C ALA A 112 10.11 11.95 -10.39
N SER A 113 9.52 12.26 -11.55
CA SER A 113 8.34 13.11 -11.67
C SER A 113 7.09 12.43 -11.09
N LYS A 114 6.91 11.13 -11.37
CA LYS A 114 5.84 10.29 -10.77
C LYS A 114 6.01 10.19 -9.24
N ALA A 115 7.23 10.09 -8.72
CA ALA A 115 7.50 10.10 -7.28
C ALA A 115 7.21 11.46 -6.63
N LYS A 116 7.67 12.57 -7.24
CA LYS A 116 7.41 13.94 -6.78
C LYS A 116 5.91 14.27 -6.79
N ALA A 117 5.18 13.83 -7.82
CA ALA A 117 3.74 14.01 -7.91
C ALA A 117 2.99 13.24 -6.82
N LYS A 118 3.36 11.98 -6.56
CA LYS A 118 2.80 11.19 -5.45
C LYS A 118 3.08 11.82 -4.09
N ALA A 119 4.31 12.31 -3.87
CA ALA A 119 4.68 13.01 -2.64
C ALA A 119 3.90 14.32 -2.45
N LYS A 120 3.74 15.14 -3.51
CA LYS A 120 2.95 16.38 -3.47
C LYS A 120 1.47 16.09 -3.18
N LYS A 121 0.91 15.04 -3.78
CA LYS A 121 -0.48 14.62 -3.54
C LYS A 121 -0.67 14.12 -2.10
N ALA A 122 0.27 13.36 -1.57
CA ALA A 122 0.23 12.92 -0.16
C ALA A 122 0.34 14.09 0.81
N LYS A 123 1.26 15.04 0.57
CA LYS A 123 1.40 16.26 1.38
C LYS A 123 0.12 17.10 1.41
N ARG A 124 -0.53 17.30 0.25
CA ARG A 124 -1.80 18.01 0.17
C ARG A 124 -2.90 17.31 0.97
N LYS A 125 -3.05 16.00 0.84
CA LYS A 125 -4.02 15.22 1.63
C LYS A 125 -3.75 15.28 3.14
N ALA A 126 -2.48 15.27 3.54
CA ALA A 126 -2.11 15.41 4.94
C ALA A 126 -2.45 16.80 5.48
N ALA A 127 -2.18 17.86 4.70
CA ALA A 127 -2.52 19.23 5.06
C ALA A 127 -4.05 19.41 5.22
N THR A 128 -4.85 18.91 4.28
CA THR A 128 -6.32 19.03 4.35
C THR A 128 -6.90 18.31 5.57
N LEU A 129 -6.41 17.09 5.87
CA LEU A 129 -6.84 16.37 7.07
C LEU A 129 -6.44 17.12 8.35
N ALA A 130 -5.22 17.68 8.41
CA ALA A 130 -4.77 18.44 9.56
C ALA A 130 -5.62 19.71 9.80
N GLU A 131 -6.00 20.43 8.74
CA GLU A 131 -6.89 21.58 8.81
C GLU A 131 -8.29 21.21 9.31
N GLU A 132 -8.87 20.10 8.83
CA GLU A 132 -10.16 19.59 9.30
C GLU A 132 -10.13 19.21 10.79
N PHE A 133 -9.07 18.53 11.24
CA PHE A 133 -8.90 18.20 12.66
C PHE A 133 -8.70 19.45 13.52
N ALA A 134 -7.95 20.45 13.04
CA ALA A 134 -7.78 21.71 13.74
C ALA A 134 -9.12 22.47 13.88
N ALA A 135 -9.89 22.57 12.79
CA ALA A 135 -11.20 23.20 12.79
C ALA A 135 -12.19 22.47 13.73
N ALA A 136 -12.19 21.13 13.72
CA ALA A 136 -12.98 20.32 14.64
C ALA A 136 -12.61 20.56 16.10
N LYS A 137 -11.31 20.63 16.42
CA LYS A 137 -10.80 20.90 17.77
C LYS A 137 -11.19 22.29 18.27
N VAL A 138 -11.14 23.31 17.41
CA VAL A 138 -11.59 24.68 17.75
C VAL A 138 -13.08 24.69 18.04
N LYS A 139 -13.91 24.08 17.18
CA LYS A 139 -15.36 23.98 17.40
C LYS A 139 -15.70 23.23 18.68
N ALA A 140 -15.02 22.12 18.96
CA ALA A 140 -15.19 21.34 20.19
C ALA A 140 -14.85 22.17 21.43
N LYS A 141 -13.71 22.87 21.43
CA LYS A 141 -13.32 23.77 22.53
C LYS A 141 -14.32 24.92 22.73
N ALA A 142 -14.86 25.49 21.65
CA ALA A 142 -15.85 26.56 21.73
C ALA A 142 -17.17 26.06 22.36
N LYS A 143 -17.67 24.89 21.94
CA LYS A 143 -18.86 24.26 22.52
C LYS A 143 -18.65 23.96 24.01
N ALA A 144 -17.52 23.34 24.37
CA ALA A 144 -17.20 23.04 25.76
C ALA A 144 -17.10 24.31 26.64
N LYS A 145 -16.49 25.39 26.13
CA LYS A 145 -16.46 26.68 26.85
C LYS A 145 -17.87 27.25 27.06
N LYS A 146 -18.72 27.20 26.05
CA LYS A 146 -20.10 27.70 26.11
C LYS A 146 -20.94 26.92 27.13
N GLU A 147 -20.85 25.60 27.14
CA GLU A 147 -21.54 24.76 28.11
C GLU A 147 -21.03 24.99 29.53
N LYS A 148 -19.71 25.07 29.72
CA LYS A 148 -19.11 25.39 31.02
C LYS A 148 -19.56 26.75 31.53
N ALA A 149 -19.66 27.77 30.66
CA ALA A 149 -20.15 29.08 31.03
C ALA A 149 -21.64 29.06 31.43
N LYS A 150 -22.48 28.33 30.67
CA LYS A 150 -23.89 28.14 31.00
C LYS A 150 -24.07 27.45 32.35
N ALA A 151 -23.33 26.36 32.59
CA ALA A 151 -23.36 25.63 33.86
C ALA A 151 -22.95 26.52 35.04
N LYS A 152 -21.85 27.28 34.91
CA LYS A 152 -21.43 28.24 35.93
C LYS A 152 -22.50 29.31 36.21
N LYS A 153 -23.14 29.85 35.18
CA LYS A 153 -24.20 30.86 35.32
C LYS A 153 -25.44 30.28 36.02
N ALA A 154 -25.80 29.04 35.73
CA ALA A 154 -26.91 28.35 36.41
C ALA A 154 -26.60 28.13 37.90
N ILE A 155 -25.40 27.63 38.22
CA ILE A 155 -24.95 27.44 39.61
C ILE A 155 -24.93 28.77 40.37
N ALA A 156 -24.44 29.85 39.75
CA ALA A 156 -24.42 31.18 40.37
C ALA A 156 -25.83 31.70 40.65
N LYS A 157 -26.78 31.52 39.72
CA LYS A 157 -28.19 31.90 39.92
C LYS A 157 -28.84 31.13 41.06
N GLU A 158 -28.66 29.81 41.12
CA GLU A 158 -29.21 28.99 42.20
C GLU A 158 -28.58 29.35 43.56
N ARG A 159 -27.26 29.57 43.62
CA ARG A 159 -26.59 30.07 44.83
C ARG A 159 -27.09 31.44 45.27
N ALA A 160 -27.32 32.36 44.33
CA ALA A 160 -27.87 33.68 44.63
C ALA A 160 -29.30 33.61 45.17
N LYS A 161 -30.16 32.78 44.58
CA LYS A 161 -31.52 32.53 45.11
C LYS A 161 -31.47 31.92 46.51
N ALA A 162 -30.64 30.90 46.72
CA ALA A 162 -30.48 30.28 48.03
C ALA A 162 -30.00 31.28 49.09
N LYS A 163 -29.04 32.15 48.74
CA LYS A 163 -28.56 33.22 49.61
C LYS A 163 -29.66 34.25 49.92
N ALA A 164 -30.42 34.69 48.92
CA ALA A 164 -31.53 35.63 49.11
C ALA A 164 -32.62 35.05 50.03
N ILE A 165 -32.93 33.75 49.92
CA ILE A 165 -33.86 33.07 50.83
C ILE A 165 -33.31 33.04 52.27
N LEU A 166 -32.03 32.73 52.45
CA LEU A 166 -31.38 32.73 53.76
C LEU A 166 -31.37 34.12 54.42
N ASP A 167 -31.01 35.16 53.66
CA ASP A 167 -30.94 36.53 54.16
C ASP A 167 -32.35 37.08 54.46
N GLY A 168 -33.34 36.79 53.61
CA GLY A 168 -34.75 37.12 53.88
C GLY A 168 -35.32 36.42 55.11
N LYS A 169 -34.91 35.16 55.38
CA LYS A 169 -35.30 34.43 56.58
C LYS A 169 -34.63 34.99 57.84
N LYS A 170 -33.38 35.47 57.75
CA LYS A 170 -32.70 36.17 58.86
C LYS A 170 -33.34 37.52 59.18
N GLY A 171 -33.68 38.32 58.16
CA GLY A 171 -34.32 39.63 58.36
C GLY A 171 -35.74 39.56 58.95
N LYS A 172 -36.48 38.47 58.70
CA LYS A 172 -37.77 38.22 59.37
C LYS A 172 -37.62 37.75 60.82
N LYS A 173 -36.51 37.09 61.18
CA LYS A 173 -36.24 36.63 62.55
C LYS A 173 -35.74 37.73 63.49
N SER A 174 -35.22 38.84 62.97
CA SER A 174 -34.72 39.98 63.76
C SER A 174 -35.73 41.12 63.92
N LYS A 175 -36.95 40.97 63.40
CA LYS A 175 -38.04 41.98 63.46
C LYS A 175 -39.26 41.50 64.25
N LYS A 176 -39.14 40.37 64.95
CA LYS A 176 -40.15 39.79 65.82
C LYS A 176 -39.52 39.57 67.19
#